data_AF-A0A956NB45-F1
#
_entry.id   AF-A0A956NB45-F1
#
_cell.length_a   1.000
_cell.length_b   1.000
_cell.length_c   1.000
_cell.angle_alpha   90.00
_cell.angle_beta   90.00
_cell.angle_gamma   90.00
#
_symmetry.space_group_name_H-M   'P 1'
#
loop_
_entity.id
_entity.type
_entity.pdbx_description
1 polymer ?
#
loop_
_entity_poly.entity_id
_entity_poly.type
_entity_poly.pdbx_seq_one_letter_code
_entity_poly.pdbx_strand_id
1 'polypeptide(L)'
;GMSTPDVRGTYGTFSYWTEDPEEKGKKVGGGNVYGVRVRKNQVAATFDGPPDPFLDPAKVPGKSRNDLRAQCDFTISVDPDEPYALIDIDGQQILMKEGEWSEWVPFSLEMAVLDEVPFGTRWLAGAAIPKIPVEVRFYLKEVRPYFKLYASPMNFDPMDPAIPLEHPKGFAKDLAEHAGRFYTQGFPEDTKALDEGILTPVEFLEQSKIAGDELLDQFPYVFEKFNREFGDTGFLFYYTGNLDQTSHMMYQLSDPTHPQWTPELGERFGTVEIDIIERLDGLVGYALDHLGPDDVIVIMSDHGFATWKRAMNLNTWLKDNGYLVLKDENQKNEYLLNTDWSRTRAYGLGINGLYLNLRGRERNGIVDPADARSLAEEIAYELVKVVDPETGLPAITKVYISRDAYHDHDQLEVGPDLVVGYAKNYRCSNQSAVGDVPDSLFFDNMDAWGADHCMDHTVVPGTLVTSRPLAKPAPNLQSLASAILADFGVGQDFPGAAETLESVGYISPPPATN
;
A
#
# COMPACT_ATOMS: atom_id res chain seq x y z
N GLY A 1 1.21 11.18 0.20
CA GLY A 1 2.24 10.40 0.92
C GLY A 1 1.68 9.03 1.24
N MET A 2 2.52 8.02 1.52
CA MET A 2 2.14 6.60 1.75
C MET A 2 0.93 6.36 2.69
N SER A 3 0.57 7.34 3.51
CA SER A 3 -0.45 7.22 4.55
C SER A 3 -1.62 8.18 4.40
N THR A 4 -1.74 8.94 3.30
CA THR A 4 -2.94 9.77 3.10
C THR A 4 -4.11 8.84 2.77
N PRO A 5 -5.14 8.72 3.64
CA PRO A 5 -6.28 7.87 3.34
C PRO A 5 -7.16 8.50 2.27
N ASP A 6 -8.05 7.70 1.71
CA ASP A 6 -9.16 8.21 0.90
C ASP A 6 -10.13 9.03 1.77
N VAL A 7 -11.11 9.66 1.14
CA VAL A 7 -12.10 10.51 1.83
C VAL A 7 -12.92 9.74 2.89
N ARG A 8 -12.93 8.40 2.85
CA ARG A 8 -13.60 7.54 3.84
C ARG A 8 -12.68 7.14 5.00
N GLY A 9 -11.41 7.52 4.99
CA GLY A 9 -10.43 7.11 6.00
C GLY A 9 -9.85 5.72 5.76
N THR A 10 -9.96 5.18 4.54
CA THR A 10 -9.45 3.87 4.16
C THR A 10 -8.21 3.98 3.25
N TYR A 11 -7.55 2.87 2.95
CA TYR A 11 -6.40 2.82 2.03
C TYR A 11 -6.85 2.63 0.57
N GLY A 12 -7.90 3.36 0.15
CA GLY A 12 -8.41 3.34 -1.21
C GLY A 12 -9.61 2.41 -1.42
N THR A 13 -10.82 2.87 -1.12
CA THR A 13 -12.05 2.11 -1.43
C THR A 13 -12.61 2.52 -2.79
N PHE A 14 -12.47 1.66 -3.81
CA PHE A 14 -13.08 1.92 -5.12
C PHE A 14 -14.60 1.70 -5.13
N SER A 15 -15.25 2.21 -6.18
CA SER A 15 -16.68 2.00 -6.42
C SER A 15 -16.91 1.40 -7.81
N TYR A 16 -17.75 0.38 -7.88
CA TYR A 16 -18.01 -0.34 -9.12
C TYR A 16 -19.51 -0.59 -9.32
N TRP A 17 -20.10 -0.03 -10.37
CA TRP A 17 -21.51 -0.19 -10.70
C TRP A 17 -21.66 -1.17 -11.86
N THR A 18 -22.42 -2.25 -11.66
CA THR A 18 -22.57 -3.30 -12.66
C THR A 18 -24.02 -3.83 -12.74
N GLU A 19 -24.46 -4.13 -13.96
CA GLU A 19 -25.66 -4.92 -14.24
C GLU A 19 -25.39 -6.43 -14.31
N ASP A 20 -24.12 -6.83 -14.36
CA ASP A 20 -23.72 -8.21 -14.55
C ASP A 20 -24.23 -9.09 -13.39
N PRO A 21 -25.07 -10.11 -13.66
CA PRO A 21 -25.63 -10.96 -12.62
C PRO A 21 -24.58 -11.76 -11.84
N GLU A 22 -23.39 -12.00 -12.40
CA GLU A 22 -22.31 -12.74 -11.73
C GLU A 22 -21.51 -11.85 -10.76
N GLU A 23 -21.40 -10.56 -11.07
CA GLU A 23 -20.65 -9.59 -10.25
C GLU A 23 -21.56 -8.86 -9.24
N LYS A 24 -22.86 -8.80 -9.51
CA LYS A 24 -23.83 -8.03 -8.74
C LYS A 24 -23.88 -8.45 -7.26
N GLY A 25 -23.46 -7.54 -6.39
CA GLY A 25 -23.45 -7.75 -4.94
C GLY A 25 -22.29 -8.64 -4.46
N LYS A 26 -21.29 -8.91 -5.32
CA LYS A 26 -20.03 -9.53 -4.93
C LYS A 26 -19.41 -8.71 -3.80
N LYS A 27 -19.04 -9.38 -2.71
CA LYS A 27 -18.21 -8.78 -1.66
C LYS A 27 -16.76 -8.90 -2.10
N VAL A 28 -16.07 -7.77 -2.17
CA VAL A 28 -14.67 -7.67 -2.58
C VAL A 28 -13.90 -6.93 -1.50
N GLY A 29 -12.62 -7.24 -1.35
CA GLY A 29 -11.69 -6.43 -0.57
C GLY A 29 -11.42 -5.09 -1.25
N GLY A 30 -11.25 -4.02 -0.47
CA GLY A 30 -10.83 -2.71 -0.99
C GLY A 30 -11.82 -1.98 -1.89
N GLY A 31 -13.09 -2.41 -1.99
CA GLY A 31 -14.05 -1.73 -2.84
C GLY A 31 -15.51 -2.09 -2.56
N ASN A 32 -16.43 -1.35 -3.17
CA ASN A 32 -17.86 -1.63 -3.14
C ASN A 32 -18.39 -1.97 -4.54
N VAL A 33 -19.11 -3.07 -4.66
CA VAL A 33 -19.83 -3.44 -5.89
C VAL A 33 -21.32 -3.13 -5.75
N TYR A 34 -21.79 -2.18 -6.53
CA TYR A 34 -23.15 -1.68 -6.58
C TYR A 34 -23.92 -2.29 -7.75
N GLY A 35 -24.92 -3.10 -7.41
CA GLY A 35 -25.80 -3.69 -8.40
C GLY A 35 -26.79 -2.70 -9.00
N VAL A 36 -26.60 -2.26 -10.23
CA VAL A 36 -27.48 -1.29 -10.91
C VAL A 36 -28.44 -1.94 -11.91
N ARG A 37 -29.30 -1.13 -12.53
CA ARG A 37 -30.11 -1.50 -13.70
C ARG A 37 -30.25 -0.31 -14.66
N VAL A 38 -29.96 -0.52 -15.94
CA VAL A 38 -30.25 0.42 -17.02
C VAL A 38 -31.74 0.38 -17.30
N ARG A 39 -32.41 1.51 -17.11
CA ARG A 39 -33.84 1.69 -17.40
C ARG A 39 -34.01 2.90 -18.28
N LYS A 40 -34.63 2.71 -19.46
CA LYS A 40 -34.77 3.77 -20.46
C LYS A 40 -33.42 4.45 -20.75
N ASN A 41 -32.38 3.62 -20.93
CA ASN A 41 -31.02 4.06 -21.21
C ASN A 41 -30.40 4.92 -20.09
N GLN A 42 -30.88 4.79 -18.85
CA GLN A 42 -30.34 5.52 -17.71
C GLN A 42 -30.05 4.62 -16.52
N VAL A 43 -28.99 4.95 -15.79
CA VAL A 43 -28.63 4.39 -14.48
C VAL A 43 -28.63 5.54 -13.47
N ALA A 44 -29.23 5.30 -12.30
CA ALA A 44 -29.09 6.18 -11.15
C ALA A 44 -28.09 5.54 -10.18
N ALA A 45 -27.15 6.33 -9.67
CA ALA A 45 -26.08 5.89 -8.81
C ALA A 45 -25.79 6.94 -7.72
N THR A 46 -25.11 6.51 -6.67
CA THR A 46 -24.79 7.35 -5.51
C THR A 46 -23.37 7.01 -5.05
N PHE A 47 -22.58 8.03 -4.74
CA PHE A 47 -21.34 7.89 -3.99
C PHE A 47 -21.61 7.96 -2.49
N ASP A 48 -20.97 7.07 -1.73
CA ASP A 48 -21.04 7.03 -0.26
C ASP A 48 -19.73 7.52 0.37
N GLY A 49 -19.74 8.76 0.85
CA GLY A 49 -18.66 9.43 1.58
C GLY A 49 -18.48 8.94 3.03
N PRO A 50 -17.75 9.69 3.87
CA PRO A 50 -17.57 9.34 5.28
C PRO A 50 -18.89 9.39 6.06
N PRO A 51 -18.97 8.73 7.24
CA PRO A 51 -20.10 8.88 8.14
C PRO A 51 -20.39 10.34 8.44
N ASP A 52 -21.66 10.73 8.34
CA ASP A 52 -22.09 12.09 8.56
C ASP A 52 -22.16 12.38 10.07
N PRO A 53 -21.34 13.32 10.59
CA PRO A 53 -21.32 13.61 12.01
C PRO A 53 -22.65 14.22 12.50
N PHE A 54 -23.40 14.88 11.63
CA PHE A 54 -24.65 15.60 11.94
C PHE A 54 -25.89 14.70 11.99
N LEU A 55 -25.79 13.45 11.50
CA LEU A 55 -26.89 12.49 11.53
C LEU A 55 -26.80 11.58 12.76
N ASP A 56 -27.83 11.64 13.62
CA ASP A 56 -27.95 10.79 14.81
C ASP A 56 -28.65 9.45 14.47
N PRO A 57 -27.96 8.29 14.60
CA PRO A 57 -28.57 6.99 14.37
C PRO A 57 -29.79 6.72 15.24
N ALA A 58 -29.85 7.29 16.45
CA ALA A 58 -30.99 7.12 17.35
C ALA A 58 -32.27 7.79 16.82
N LYS A 59 -32.14 8.74 15.89
CA LYS A 59 -33.26 9.45 15.25
C LYS A 59 -33.70 8.81 13.93
N VAL A 60 -32.96 7.84 13.38
CA VAL A 60 -33.27 7.18 12.11
C VAL A 60 -33.47 5.68 12.34
N PRO A 61 -34.72 5.22 12.54
CA PRO A 61 -35.00 3.82 12.85
C PRO A 61 -34.42 2.86 11.82
N GLY A 62 -33.66 1.87 12.29
CA GLY A 62 -33.08 0.81 11.45
C GLY A 62 -31.79 1.18 10.71
N LYS A 63 -31.23 2.38 10.93
CA LYS A 63 -29.95 2.80 10.38
C LYS A 63 -28.87 2.91 11.47
N SER A 64 -27.71 2.34 11.20
CA SER A 64 -26.48 2.52 11.99
C SER A 64 -25.77 3.83 11.61
N ARG A 65 -24.75 4.22 12.39
CA ARG A 65 -23.88 5.36 12.06
C ARG A 65 -23.20 5.21 10.70
N ASN A 66 -22.95 3.98 10.24
CA ASN A 66 -22.37 3.70 8.94
C ASN A 66 -23.38 3.83 7.79
N ASP A 67 -24.68 3.85 8.07
CA ASP A 67 -25.74 3.98 7.04
C ASP A 67 -26.15 5.45 6.79
N LEU A 68 -25.54 6.37 7.55
CA LEU A 68 -25.79 7.81 7.55
C LEU A 68 -24.50 8.50 7.13
N ARG A 69 -24.32 8.69 5.82
CA ARG A 69 -23.06 9.13 5.20
C ARG A 69 -23.29 10.37 4.36
N ALA A 70 -22.24 11.16 4.16
CA ALA A 70 -22.25 12.20 3.13
C ALA A 70 -22.38 11.53 1.76
N GLN A 71 -23.18 12.09 0.86
CA GLN A 71 -23.51 11.44 -0.42
C GLN A 71 -23.47 12.42 -1.60
N CYS A 72 -23.30 11.87 -2.80
CA CYS A 72 -23.52 12.59 -4.05
C CYS A 72 -24.26 11.65 -5.00
N ASP A 73 -25.47 12.03 -5.40
CA ASP A 73 -26.24 11.32 -6.41
C ASP A 73 -25.81 11.77 -7.81
N PHE A 74 -25.79 10.82 -8.74
CA PHE A 74 -25.47 11.09 -10.13
C PHE A 74 -26.25 10.16 -11.06
N THR A 75 -26.32 10.54 -12.33
CA THR A 75 -26.99 9.75 -13.35
C THR A 75 -26.05 9.43 -14.50
N ILE A 76 -26.21 8.25 -15.09
CA ILE A 76 -25.48 7.84 -16.28
C ILE A 76 -26.49 7.59 -17.38
N SER A 77 -26.38 8.29 -18.50
CA SER A 77 -27.16 8.02 -19.71
C SER A 77 -26.32 7.17 -20.66
N VAL A 78 -26.77 5.94 -20.91
CA VAL A 78 -26.08 4.93 -21.72
C VAL A 78 -26.57 5.05 -23.16
N ASP A 79 -25.68 5.26 -24.14
CA ASP A 79 -26.10 5.33 -25.53
C ASP A 79 -26.65 3.96 -25.98
N PRO A 80 -27.83 3.87 -26.61
CA PRO A 80 -28.42 2.59 -26.99
C PRO A 80 -27.67 1.84 -28.10
N ASP A 81 -26.97 2.57 -28.97
CA ASP A 81 -26.43 2.05 -30.23
C ASP A 81 -24.90 2.09 -30.25
N GLU A 82 -24.30 3.14 -29.69
CA GLU A 82 -22.85 3.38 -29.68
C GLU A 82 -22.23 3.07 -28.31
N PRO A 83 -20.92 2.76 -28.21
CA PRO A 83 -20.27 2.37 -26.96
C PRO A 83 -19.89 3.60 -26.11
N TYR A 84 -20.88 4.45 -25.80
CA TYR A 84 -20.71 5.66 -25.01
C TYR A 84 -21.68 5.71 -23.82
N ALA A 85 -21.28 6.43 -22.78
CA ALA A 85 -22.16 6.83 -21.69
C ALA A 85 -21.87 8.28 -21.28
N LEU A 86 -22.91 9.03 -20.91
CA LEU A 86 -22.81 10.39 -20.38
C LEU A 86 -23.08 10.36 -18.87
N ILE A 87 -22.08 10.71 -18.07
CA ILE A 87 -22.19 10.84 -16.62
C ILE A 87 -22.58 12.28 -16.30
N ASP A 88 -23.68 12.47 -15.57
CA ASP A 88 -24.15 13.77 -15.05
C ASP A 88 -24.02 13.75 -13.51
N ILE A 89 -23.04 14.49 -12.99
CA ILE A 89 -22.67 14.54 -11.57
C ILE A 89 -22.35 15.97 -11.17
N ASP A 90 -22.96 16.47 -10.09
CA ASP A 90 -22.73 17.82 -9.53
C ASP A 90 -22.78 18.94 -10.60
N GLY A 91 -23.72 18.82 -11.56
CA GLY A 91 -23.91 19.78 -12.65
C GLY A 91 -22.89 19.70 -13.80
N GLN A 92 -22.01 18.70 -13.79
CA GLN A 92 -21.02 18.43 -14.84
C GLN A 92 -21.46 17.25 -15.69
N GLN A 93 -21.13 17.31 -16.99
CA GLN A 93 -21.44 16.26 -17.96
C GLN A 93 -20.14 15.71 -18.56
N ILE A 94 -19.88 14.42 -18.33
CA ILE A 94 -18.68 13.71 -18.76
C ILE A 94 -19.08 12.64 -19.78
N LEU A 95 -18.72 12.85 -21.04
CA LEU A 95 -18.93 11.86 -22.09
C LEU A 95 -17.78 10.86 -22.06
N MET A 96 -18.11 9.60 -21.83
CA MET A 96 -17.18 8.48 -21.74
C MET A 96 -17.39 7.55 -22.94
N LYS A 97 -16.30 7.04 -23.52
CA LYS A 97 -16.34 5.90 -24.42
C LYS A 97 -15.94 4.63 -23.65
N GLU A 98 -16.50 3.49 -24.04
CA GLU A 98 -16.08 2.20 -23.52
C GLU A 98 -14.56 1.98 -23.69
N GLY A 99 -13.90 1.52 -22.63
CA GLY A 99 -12.46 1.34 -22.56
C GLY A 99 -11.66 2.61 -22.26
N GLU A 100 -12.30 3.72 -21.90
CA GLU A 100 -11.60 4.97 -21.57
C GLU A 100 -11.66 5.31 -20.08
N TRP A 101 -10.56 5.87 -19.58
CA TRP A 101 -10.48 6.57 -18.30
C TRP A 101 -10.87 8.03 -18.49
N SER A 102 -11.60 8.59 -17.52
CA SER A 102 -11.91 10.03 -17.50
C SER A 102 -10.71 10.84 -17.02
N GLU A 103 -10.73 12.13 -17.34
CA GLU A 103 -10.02 13.14 -16.54
C GLU A 103 -10.55 13.17 -15.10
N TRP A 104 -9.83 13.84 -14.19
CA TRP A 104 -10.33 14.07 -12.83
C TRP A 104 -11.69 14.76 -12.85
N VAL A 105 -12.67 14.16 -12.18
CA VAL A 105 -14.03 14.68 -12.03
C VAL A 105 -14.20 15.17 -10.59
N PRO A 106 -14.07 16.48 -10.33
CA PRO A 106 -14.32 17.04 -9.01
C PRO A 106 -15.82 17.10 -8.73
N PHE A 107 -16.24 16.85 -7.50
CA PHE A 107 -17.63 17.03 -7.06
C PHE A 107 -17.69 17.23 -5.55
N SER A 108 -18.88 17.56 -5.04
CA SER A 108 -19.11 17.72 -3.62
C SER A 108 -19.94 16.58 -3.03
N LEU A 109 -19.47 16.01 -1.92
CA LEU A 109 -20.31 15.19 -1.05
C LEU A 109 -21.14 16.10 -0.13
N GLU A 110 -22.46 15.95 -0.17
CA GLU A 110 -23.37 16.73 0.67
C GLU A 110 -23.56 16.06 2.03
N MET A 111 -23.42 16.83 3.11
CA MET A 111 -23.80 16.41 4.46
C MET A 111 -25.24 16.84 4.79
N ALA A 112 -25.83 16.23 5.82
CA ALA A 112 -27.13 16.59 6.33
C ALA A 112 -27.14 17.99 6.98
N VAL A 113 -28.27 18.66 6.84
CA VAL A 113 -28.55 19.92 7.52
C VAL A 113 -28.78 19.65 9.00
N LEU A 114 -28.16 20.46 9.88
CA LEU A 114 -28.46 20.46 11.31
C LEU A 114 -29.98 20.57 11.55
N ASP A 115 -30.56 19.61 12.27
CA ASP A 115 -31.98 19.62 12.69
C ASP A 115 -32.39 20.90 13.42
N GLU A 116 -31.42 21.63 13.98
CA GLU A 116 -31.62 22.83 14.79
C GLU A 116 -31.87 24.11 13.98
N VAL A 117 -31.84 24.07 12.64
CA VAL A 117 -32.11 25.26 11.83
C VAL A 117 -33.63 25.55 11.79
N PRO A 118 -34.10 26.70 12.31
CA PRO A 118 -35.52 27.04 12.33
C PRO A 118 -36.16 27.02 10.93
N PHE A 119 -37.39 26.52 10.82
CA PHE A 119 -38.11 26.34 9.55
C PHE A 119 -38.16 27.61 8.68
N GLY A 120 -38.25 28.80 9.30
CA GLY A 120 -38.28 30.09 8.60
C GLY A 120 -36.93 30.58 8.06
N THR A 121 -35.82 29.96 8.44
CA THR A 121 -34.45 30.30 8.02
C THR A 121 -33.79 29.19 7.21
N ARG A 122 -34.54 28.13 6.84
CA ARG A 122 -34.00 26.99 6.08
C ARG A 122 -33.48 27.36 4.68
N TRP A 123 -33.99 28.44 4.10
CA TRP A 123 -33.48 29.00 2.84
C TRP A 123 -32.09 29.64 2.98
N LEU A 124 -31.71 30.10 4.18
CA LEU A 124 -30.33 30.47 4.50
C LEU A 124 -29.44 29.23 4.71
N ALA A 125 -30.04 28.08 5.08
CA ALA A 125 -29.32 26.83 5.32
C ALA A 125 -28.82 26.15 4.04
N GLY A 126 -29.45 26.41 2.88
CA GLY A 126 -28.94 25.95 1.58
C GLY A 126 -27.54 26.48 1.25
N ALA A 127 -27.14 27.61 1.86
CA ALA A 127 -25.79 28.17 1.79
C ALA A 127 -24.86 27.68 2.94
N ALA A 128 -25.36 26.84 3.85
CA ALA A 128 -24.67 26.38 5.05
C ALA A 128 -24.57 24.84 5.14
N ILE A 129 -24.91 24.12 4.08
CA ILE A 129 -24.68 22.67 4.01
C ILE A 129 -23.17 22.45 3.87
N PRO A 130 -22.50 21.84 4.86
CA PRO A 130 -21.09 21.50 4.72
C PRO A 130 -20.94 20.52 3.55
N LYS A 131 -20.09 20.88 2.60
CA LYS A 131 -19.72 20.05 1.46
C LYS A 131 -18.29 19.57 1.65
N ILE A 132 -18.01 18.34 1.26
CA ILE A 132 -16.63 17.83 1.17
C ILE A 132 -16.25 17.83 -0.30
N PRO A 133 -15.33 18.72 -0.74
CA PRO A 133 -14.78 18.68 -2.08
C PRO A 133 -13.94 17.41 -2.27
N VAL A 134 -14.26 16.64 -3.30
CA VAL A 134 -13.60 15.39 -3.64
C VAL A 134 -13.41 15.29 -5.15
N GLU A 135 -12.59 14.35 -5.59
CA GLU A 135 -12.46 14.00 -6.99
C GLU A 135 -12.29 12.50 -7.19
N VAL A 136 -12.72 12.02 -8.37
CA VAL A 136 -12.57 10.63 -8.83
C VAL A 136 -12.17 10.61 -10.30
N ARG A 137 -11.60 9.51 -10.74
CA ARG A 137 -11.57 9.13 -12.16
C ARG A 137 -12.55 7.98 -12.39
N PHE A 138 -13.31 8.06 -13.47
CA PHE A 138 -14.16 6.97 -13.95
C PHE A 138 -13.42 6.15 -14.99
N TYR A 139 -13.76 4.88 -15.09
CA TYR A 139 -13.39 4.01 -16.19
C TYR A 139 -14.63 3.25 -16.68
N LEU A 140 -15.04 3.53 -17.92
CA LEU A 140 -16.21 2.90 -18.52
C LEU A 140 -15.80 1.56 -19.10
N LYS A 141 -15.95 0.49 -18.31
CA LYS A 141 -15.50 -0.85 -18.70
C LYS A 141 -16.30 -1.43 -19.85
N GLU A 142 -17.63 -1.33 -19.76
CA GLU A 142 -18.55 -2.00 -20.67
C GLU A 142 -19.90 -1.28 -20.67
N VAL A 143 -20.46 -1.07 -21.86
CA VAL A 143 -21.81 -0.51 -22.06
C VAL A 143 -22.80 -1.64 -22.33
N ARG A 144 -22.37 -2.69 -23.02
CA ARG A 144 -23.17 -3.86 -23.43
C ARG A 144 -22.30 -5.13 -23.51
N PRO A 145 -22.84 -6.33 -23.19
CA PRO A 145 -24.25 -6.61 -22.87
C PRO A 145 -24.65 -6.24 -21.43
N TYR A 146 -23.69 -6.05 -20.53
CA TYR A 146 -23.92 -5.58 -19.17
C TYR A 146 -23.21 -4.25 -18.97
N PHE A 147 -23.92 -3.26 -18.44
CA PHE A 147 -23.28 -1.99 -18.08
C PHE A 147 -22.33 -2.20 -16.90
N LYS A 148 -21.09 -1.70 -17.03
CA LYS A 148 -20.00 -1.77 -16.05
C LYS A 148 -19.25 -0.44 -16.00
N LEU A 149 -19.30 0.23 -14.85
CA LEU A 149 -18.60 1.49 -14.59
C LEU A 149 -17.78 1.37 -13.32
N TYR A 150 -16.47 1.59 -13.43
CA TYR A 150 -15.56 1.72 -12.30
C TYR A 150 -15.35 3.21 -11.98
N ALA A 151 -15.18 3.52 -10.69
CA ALA A 151 -14.62 4.78 -10.23
C ALA A 151 -13.51 4.51 -9.21
N SER A 152 -12.42 5.27 -9.34
CA SER A 152 -11.31 5.27 -8.40
C SER A 152 -11.80 5.58 -6.99
N PRO A 153 -11.00 5.25 -5.96
CA PRO A 153 -11.21 5.80 -4.63
C PRO A 153 -11.39 7.33 -4.67
N MET A 154 -12.25 7.85 -3.79
CA MET A 154 -12.48 9.29 -3.68
C MET A 154 -11.27 9.97 -3.04
N ASN A 155 -10.62 10.81 -3.82
CA ASN A 155 -9.51 11.65 -3.39
C ASN A 155 -10.05 12.97 -2.86
N PHE A 156 -9.34 13.59 -1.92
CA PHE A 156 -9.63 14.97 -1.53
C PHE A 156 -9.28 15.89 -2.70
N ASP A 157 -10.13 16.87 -3.01
CA ASP A 157 -9.85 17.83 -4.08
C ASP A 157 -8.60 18.67 -3.73
N PRO A 158 -7.49 18.60 -4.50
CA PRO A 158 -6.27 19.36 -4.21
C PRO A 158 -6.43 20.87 -4.35
N MET A 159 -7.47 21.35 -5.04
CA MET A 159 -7.80 22.78 -5.21
C MET A 159 -8.49 23.37 -3.97
N ASP A 160 -9.18 22.55 -3.18
CA ASP A 160 -9.86 22.94 -1.94
C ASP A 160 -9.92 21.77 -0.94
N PRO A 161 -8.77 21.34 -0.39
CA PRO A 161 -8.72 20.09 0.36
C PRO A 161 -9.41 20.23 1.72
N ALA A 162 -10.32 19.30 2.01
CA ALA A 162 -11.06 19.27 3.28
C ALA A 162 -10.19 18.90 4.49
N ILE A 163 -8.98 18.37 4.26
CA ILE A 163 -7.99 18.06 5.29
C ILE A 163 -6.63 18.67 4.92
N PRO A 164 -5.71 18.90 5.88
CA PRO A 164 -4.36 19.34 5.57
C PRO A 164 -3.58 18.24 4.84
N LEU A 165 -3.47 18.34 3.51
CA LEU A 165 -2.69 17.43 2.67
C LEU A 165 -1.24 17.90 2.50
N GLU A 166 -1.02 19.19 2.68
CA GLU A 166 0.20 19.87 2.28
C GLU A 166 0.84 20.70 3.41
N HIS A 167 2.12 20.96 3.24
CA HIS A 167 2.83 22.01 3.97
C HIS A 167 3.89 22.65 3.06
N PRO A 168 3.96 23.99 2.95
CA PRO A 168 3.07 24.99 3.55
C PRO A 168 1.66 24.97 2.93
N LYS A 169 0.68 25.57 3.63
CA LYS A 169 -0.72 25.65 3.17
C LYS A 169 -0.81 26.26 1.77
N GLY A 170 -1.64 25.67 0.91
CA GLY A 170 -1.87 26.13 -0.47
C GLY A 170 -0.94 25.51 -1.50
N PHE A 171 0.07 24.73 -1.09
CA PHE A 171 0.98 24.04 -2.00
C PHE A 171 0.26 23.00 -2.90
N ALA A 172 -0.72 22.25 -2.38
CA ALA A 172 -1.49 21.29 -3.18
C ALA A 172 -2.24 21.98 -4.33
N LYS A 173 -2.90 23.10 -4.02
CA LYS A 173 -3.59 23.93 -5.02
C LYS A 173 -2.63 24.51 -6.04
N ASP A 174 -1.51 25.09 -5.58
CA ASP A 174 -0.46 25.64 -6.43
C ASP A 174 0.08 24.58 -7.40
N LEU A 175 0.34 23.37 -6.90
CA LEU A 175 0.77 22.23 -7.71
C LEU A 175 -0.31 21.83 -8.73
N ALA A 176 -1.57 21.74 -8.31
CA ALA A 176 -2.67 21.38 -9.19
C ALA A 176 -2.96 22.42 -10.29
N GLU A 177 -2.74 23.71 -10.00
CA GLU A 177 -2.87 24.80 -10.98
C GLU A 177 -1.80 24.72 -12.10
N HIS A 178 -0.63 24.14 -11.81
CA HIS A 178 0.48 24.06 -12.76
C HIS A 178 0.62 22.71 -13.46
N ALA A 179 0.41 21.60 -12.74
CA ALA A 179 0.58 20.24 -13.24
C ALA A 179 -0.75 19.50 -13.48
N GLY A 180 -1.89 20.11 -13.16
CA GLY A 180 -3.20 19.46 -13.19
C GLY A 180 -3.56 18.76 -11.89
N ARG A 181 -4.83 18.35 -11.77
CA ARG A 181 -5.35 17.58 -10.62
C ARG A 181 -4.62 16.23 -10.52
N PHE A 182 -4.49 15.71 -9.32
CA PHE A 182 -3.65 14.54 -9.05
C PHE A 182 -4.15 13.72 -7.86
N TYR A 183 -3.75 12.46 -7.79
CA TYR A 183 -4.03 11.61 -6.63
C TYR A 183 -3.49 12.22 -5.33
N THR A 184 -4.39 12.60 -4.43
CA THR A 184 -4.05 13.08 -3.08
C THR A 184 -3.90 11.93 -2.08
N GLN A 185 -4.52 10.79 -2.36
CA GLN A 185 -4.38 9.55 -1.60
C GLN A 185 -2.97 8.95 -1.73
N GLY A 186 -2.49 8.31 -0.67
CA GLY A 186 -1.32 7.43 -0.74
C GLY A 186 -1.62 6.12 -1.47
N PHE A 187 -0.60 5.54 -2.11
CA PHE A 187 -0.70 4.30 -2.90
C PHE A 187 -1.87 4.35 -3.90
N PRO A 188 -1.79 5.23 -4.90
CA PRO A 188 -2.89 5.49 -5.82
C PRO A 188 -3.20 4.31 -6.76
N GLU A 189 -2.24 3.42 -7.00
CA GLU A 189 -2.44 2.22 -7.83
C GLU A 189 -3.47 1.29 -7.17
N ASP A 190 -4.59 1.03 -7.82
CA ASP A 190 -5.68 0.24 -7.23
C ASP A 190 -5.41 -1.26 -7.32
N THR A 191 -4.45 -1.70 -6.51
CA THR A 191 -4.01 -3.10 -6.41
C THR A 191 -5.16 -4.02 -5.99
N LYS A 192 -6.12 -3.53 -5.20
CA LYS A 192 -7.27 -4.32 -4.76
C LYS A 192 -8.29 -4.55 -5.86
N ALA A 193 -8.52 -3.56 -6.73
CA ALA A 193 -9.37 -3.78 -7.89
C ALA A 193 -8.78 -4.82 -8.85
N LEU A 194 -7.46 -4.89 -9.01
CA LEU A 194 -6.81 -5.94 -9.79
C LEU A 194 -6.89 -7.32 -9.10
N ASP A 195 -6.56 -7.38 -7.81
CA ASP A 195 -6.61 -8.60 -6.97
C ASP A 195 -8.00 -9.26 -7.00
N GLU A 196 -9.06 -8.44 -6.99
CA GLU A 196 -10.46 -8.89 -7.00
C GLU A 196 -11.04 -9.11 -8.41
N GLY A 197 -10.23 -8.87 -9.45
CA GLY A 197 -10.59 -9.02 -10.86
C GLY A 197 -11.58 -7.97 -11.39
N ILE A 198 -11.72 -6.83 -10.69
CA ILE A 198 -12.53 -5.69 -11.14
C ILE A 198 -11.80 -4.90 -12.23
N LEU A 199 -10.49 -4.74 -12.10
CA LEU A 199 -9.62 -4.29 -13.19
C LEU A 199 -8.84 -5.49 -13.73
N THR A 200 -8.74 -5.57 -15.05
CA THR A 200 -7.79 -6.46 -15.72
C THR A 200 -6.37 -5.89 -15.61
N PRO A 201 -5.32 -6.69 -15.85
CA PRO A 201 -3.94 -6.18 -15.82
C PRO A 201 -3.69 -4.98 -16.74
N VAL A 202 -4.36 -4.93 -17.90
CA VAL A 202 -4.24 -3.81 -18.85
C VAL A 202 -4.81 -2.53 -18.26
N GLU A 203 -6.02 -2.61 -17.72
CA GLU A 203 -6.74 -1.46 -17.17
C GLU A 203 -6.06 -0.95 -15.90
N PHE A 204 -5.52 -1.85 -15.08
CA PHE A 204 -4.68 -1.50 -13.94
C PHE A 204 -3.39 -0.81 -14.39
N LEU A 205 -2.69 -1.32 -15.41
CA LEU A 205 -1.47 -0.69 -15.91
C LEU A 205 -1.72 0.70 -16.52
N GLU A 206 -2.87 0.91 -17.15
CA GLU A 206 -3.28 2.25 -17.59
C GLU A 206 -3.51 3.20 -16.40
N GLN A 207 -4.16 2.73 -15.34
CA GLN A 207 -4.36 3.51 -14.13
C GLN A 207 -3.05 3.82 -13.39
N SER A 208 -2.18 2.80 -13.25
CA SER A 208 -0.83 2.97 -12.71
C SER A 208 -0.02 3.96 -13.56
N LYS A 209 -0.12 3.88 -14.89
CA LYS A 209 0.50 4.84 -15.79
C LYS A 209 0.02 6.27 -15.53
N ILE A 210 -1.28 6.48 -15.34
CA ILE A 210 -1.85 7.81 -14.99
C ILE A 210 -1.24 8.32 -13.68
N ALA A 211 -1.21 7.49 -12.62
CA ALA A 211 -0.63 7.88 -11.34
C ALA A 211 0.87 8.20 -11.44
N GLY A 212 1.62 7.43 -12.22
CA GLY A 212 3.04 7.69 -12.50
C GLY A 212 3.25 8.97 -13.32
N ASP A 213 2.46 9.21 -14.36
CA ASP A 213 2.54 10.42 -15.18
C ASP A 213 2.28 11.69 -14.38
N GLU A 214 1.30 11.68 -13.47
CA GLU A 214 1.03 12.83 -12.61
C GLU A 214 2.27 13.23 -11.80
N LEU A 215 3.06 12.28 -11.30
CA LEU A 215 4.34 12.57 -10.63
C LEU A 215 5.39 13.12 -11.59
N LEU A 216 5.50 12.55 -12.79
CA LEU A 216 6.44 13.01 -13.81
C LEU A 216 6.16 14.45 -14.24
N ASP A 217 4.88 14.79 -14.45
CA ASP A 217 4.43 16.11 -14.87
C ASP A 217 4.59 17.17 -13.76
N GLN A 218 4.48 16.77 -12.50
CA GLN A 218 4.70 17.64 -11.34
C GLN A 218 6.18 17.99 -11.14
N PHE A 219 7.10 17.07 -11.42
CA PHE A 219 8.50 17.19 -11.02
C PHE A 219 9.19 18.46 -11.54
N PRO A 220 9.09 18.85 -12.84
CA PRO A 220 9.68 20.09 -13.34
C PRO A 220 9.24 21.32 -12.54
N TYR A 221 7.94 21.45 -12.27
CA TYR A 221 7.41 22.57 -11.51
C TYR A 221 7.94 22.60 -10.07
N VAL A 222 7.94 21.45 -9.39
CA VAL A 222 8.46 21.31 -8.02
C VAL A 222 9.95 21.64 -7.97
N PHE A 223 10.73 21.14 -8.93
CA PHE A 223 12.17 21.36 -9.03
C PHE A 223 12.51 22.84 -9.28
N GLU A 224 11.85 23.48 -10.26
CA GLU A 224 12.04 24.91 -10.56
C GLU A 224 11.61 25.81 -9.41
N LYS A 225 10.49 25.48 -8.75
CA LYS A 225 10.01 26.20 -7.56
C LYS A 225 11.02 26.09 -6.42
N PHE A 226 11.52 24.89 -6.15
CA PHE A 226 12.56 24.65 -5.15
C PHE A 226 13.80 25.50 -5.43
N ASN A 227 14.34 25.45 -6.64
CA ASN A 227 15.52 26.24 -7.00
C ASN A 227 15.30 27.74 -6.87
N ARG A 228 14.10 28.23 -7.22
CA ARG A 228 13.74 29.65 -7.07
C ARG A 228 13.64 30.09 -5.61
N GLU A 229 13.09 29.25 -4.74
CA GLU A 229 12.82 29.59 -3.34
C GLU A 229 14.06 29.41 -2.45
N PHE A 230 14.88 28.40 -2.74
CA PHE A 230 15.99 27.97 -1.90
C PHE A 230 17.37 28.35 -2.47
N GLY A 231 17.46 28.70 -3.76
CA GLY A 231 18.67 29.23 -4.38
C GLY A 231 19.83 28.24 -4.34
N ASP A 232 20.93 28.65 -3.71
CA ASP A 232 22.17 27.88 -3.53
C ASP A 232 22.17 26.99 -2.26
N THR A 233 21.07 26.96 -1.50
CA THR A 233 20.99 26.19 -0.26
C THR A 233 19.67 25.45 -0.14
N GLY A 234 19.66 24.13 -0.19
CA GLY A 234 18.44 23.37 0.07
C GLY A 234 18.61 21.86 -0.09
N PHE A 235 17.60 21.12 0.35
CA PHE A 235 17.49 19.68 0.16
C PHE A 235 16.09 19.37 -0.39
N LEU A 236 16.04 18.85 -1.62
CA LEU A 236 14.81 18.37 -2.23
C LEU A 236 14.78 16.84 -2.14
N PHE A 237 13.76 16.31 -1.46
CA PHE A 237 13.43 14.89 -1.48
C PHE A 237 12.17 14.68 -2.30
N TYR A 238 12.30 13.92 -3.39
CA TYR A 238 11.19 13.60 -4.29
C TYR A 238 11.02 12.09 -4.36
N TYR A 239 9.78 11.61 -4.13
CA TYR A 239 9.48 10.19 -3.96
C TYR A 239 8.53 9.70 -5.05
N THR A 240 8.83 8.54 -5.63
CA THR A 240 8.01 7.88 -6.65
C THR A 240 7.60 6.49 -6.17
N GLY A 241 6.35 6.34 -5.71
CA GLY A 241 5.82 5.06 -5.23
C GLY A 241 5.27 4.13 -6.32
N ASN A 242 5.10 4.64 -7.55
CA ASN A 242 4.47 3.91 -8.65
C ASN A 242 5.19 2.60 -9.02
N LEU A 243 6.53 2.61 -8.99
CA LEU A 243 7.36 1.44 -9.28
C LEU A 243 7.10 0.33 -8.27
N ASP A 244 7.03 0.65 -6.98
CA ASP A 244 6.81 -0.31 -5.90
C ASP A 244 5.43 -0.99 -6.04
N GLN A 245 4.36 -0.19 -6.09
CA GLN A 245 2.99 -0.71 -6.14
C GLN A 245 2.71 -1.54 -7.41
N THR A 246 3.25 -1.09 -8.55
CA THR A 246 3.12 -1.85 -9.80
C THR A 246 3.95 -3.13 -9.77
N SER A 247 5.13 -3.10 -9.16
CA SER A 247 6.00 -4.27 -9.05
C SER A 247 5.36 -5.37 -8.21
N HIS A 248 4.67 -5.04 -7.10
CA HIS A 248 3.93 -6.02 -6.31
C HIS A 248 2.94 -6.85 -7.15
N MET A 249 2.31 -6.21 -8.14
CA MET A 249 1.26 -6.82 -8.95
C MET A 249 1.77 -7.48 -10.23
N MET A 250 2.91 -7.02 -10.78
CA MET A 250 3.33 -7.38 -12.14
C MET A 250 4.73 -7.98 -12.23
N TYR A 251 5.62 -7.75 -11.26
CA TYR A 251 7.03 -8.15 -11.32
C TYR A 251 7.19 -9.67 -11.49
N GLN A 252 6.29 -10.47 -10.91
CA GLN A 252 6.28 -11.92 -11.03
C GLN A 252 6.11 -12.41 -12.47
N LEU A 253 5.54 -11.61 -13.37
CA LEU A 253 5.37 -11.96 -14.77
C LEU A 253 6.66 -11.86 -15.59
N SER A 254 7.72 -11.26 -15.02
CA SER A 254 9.07 -11.30 -15.58
C SER A 254 9.81 -12.62 -15.30
N ASP A 255 9.29 -13.46 -14.40
CA ASP A 255 9.95 -14.69 -13.95
C ASP A 255 9.23 -15.95 -14.45
N PRO A 256 9.80 -16.67 -15.44
CA PRO A 256 9.22 -17.90 -15.99
C PRO A 256 9.05 -19.06 -15.01
N THR A 257 9.62 -18.94 -13.81
CA THR A 257 9.54 -19.96 -12.76
C THR A 257 8.51 -19.61 -11.68
N HIS A 258 7.80 -18.49 -11.80
CA HIS A 258 6.70 -18.15 -10.89
C HIS A 258 5.46 -19.01 -11.17
N PRO A 259 4.73 -19.52 -10.15
CA PRO A 259 3.56 -20.39 -10.36
C PRO A 259 2.44 -19.81 -11.23
N GLN A 260 2.24 -18.49 -11.20
CA GLN A 260 1.24 -17.80 -12.03
C GLN A 260 1.74 -17.46 -13.45
N TRP A 261 3.02 -17.66 -13.75
CA TRP A 261 3.57 -17.27 -15.04
C TRP A 261 3.08 -18.18 -16.16
N THR A 262 2.75 -17.57 -17.31
CA THR A 262 2.57 -18.29 -18.58
C THR A 262 3.36 -17.56 -19.68
N PRO A 263 3.72 -18.24 -20.79
CA PRO A 263 4.40 -17.59 -21.91
C PRO A 263 3.65 -16.36 -22.43
N GLU A 264 2.33 -16.42 -22.48
CA GLU A 264 1.47 -15.33 -22.96
C GLU A 264 1.51 -14.13 -22.01
N LEU A 265 1.49 -14.37 -20.69
CA LEU A 265 1.61 -13.29 -19.70
C LEU A 265 3.02 -12.70 -19.67
N GLY A 266 4.05 -13.55 -19.76
CA GLY A 266 5.44 -13.11 -19.79
C GLY A 266 5.77 -12.28 -21.02
N GLU A 267 5.30 -12.67 -22.20
CA GLU A 267 5.47 -11.89 -23.43
C GLU A 267 4.77 -10.53 -23.35
N ARG A 268 3.59 -10.49 -22.71
CA ARG A 268 2.78 -9.27 -22.65
C ARG A 268 3.18 -8.29 -21.56
N PHE A 269 3.65 -8.79 -20.41
CA PHE A 269 3.84 -7.98 -19.20
C PHE A 269 5.22 -8.14 -18.54
N GLY A 270 6.11 -8.98 -19.08
CA GLY A 270 7.41 -9.27 -18.47
C GLY A 270 8.38 -8.09 -18.43
N THR A 271 8.11 -7.00 -19.14
CA THR A 271 8.96 -5.78 -19.18
C THR A 271 8.40 -4.61 -18.38
N VAL A 272 7.23 -4.73 -17.76
CA VAL A 272 6.52 -3.61 -17.10
C VAL A 272 7.40 -2.81 -16.13
N GLU A 273 8.19 -3.50 -15.29
CA GLU A 273 9.10 -2.84 -14.35
C GLU A 273 10.17 -2.00 -15.08
N ILE A 274 10.78 -2.57 -16.13
CA ILE A 274 11.79 -1.89 -16.94
C ILE A 274 11.18 -0.65 -17.62
N ASP A 275 9.97 -0.78 -18.16
CA ASP A 275 9.25 0.32 -18.82
C ASP A 275 8.99 1.48 -17.84
N ILE A 276 8.71 1.19 -16.56
CA ILE A 276 8.56 2.20 -15.51
C ILE A 276 9.91 2.83 -15.16
N ILE A 277 10.96 2.02 -14.98
CA ILE A 277 12.31 2.52 -14.66
C ILE A 277 12.82 3.45 -15.78
N GLU A 278 12.61 3.10 -17.05
CA GLU A 278 12.99 3.95 -18.19
C GLU A 278 12.26 5.30 -18.18
N ARG A 279 11.02 5.35 -17.71
CA ARG A 279 10.27 6.62 -17.57
C ARG A 279 10.78 7.44 -16.39
N LEU A 280 11.08 6.79 -15.27
CA LEU A 280 11.68 7.44 -14.10
C LEU A 280 13.09 7.98 -14.37
N ASP A 281 13.86 7.34 -15.27
CA ASP A 281 15.15 7.86 -15.74
C ASP A 281 15.02 9.27 -16.36
N GLY A 282 13.87 9.58 -16.96
CA GLY A 282 13.55 10.93 -17.44
C GLY A 282 13.61 12.01 -16.35
N LEU A 283 13.24 11.69 -15.11
CA LEU A 283 13.38 12.61 -13.97
C LEU A 283 14.85 12.90 -13.65
N VAL A 284 15.67 11.84 -13.68
CA VAL A 284 17.12 11.94 -13.44
C VAL A 284 17.76 12.78 -14.54
N GLY A 285 17.42 12.53 -15.80
CA GLY A 285 17.88 13.31 -16.94
C GLY A 285 17.51 14.79 -16.81
N TYR A 286 16.23 15.10 -16.51
CA TYR A 286 15.78 16.46 -16.28
C TYR A 286 16.57 17.14 -15.14
N ALA A 287 16.74 16.47 -14.00
CA ALA A 287 17.48 17.03 -12.88
C ALA A 287 18.95 17.30 -13.25
N LEU A 288 19.62 16.35 -13.90
CA LEU A 288 21.02 16.47 -14.35
C LEU A 288 21.24 17.66 -15.30
N ASP A 289 20.30 17.90 -16.22
CA ASP A 289 20.38 19.03 -17.16
C ASP A 289 20.28 20.41 -16.48
N HIS A 290 19.76 20.45 -15.24
CA HIS A 290 19.53 21.69 -14.49
C HIS A 290 20.44 21.85 -13.27
N LEU A 291 21.34 20.89 -12.99
CA LEU A 291 22.28 20.98 -11.88
C LEU A 291 23.38 22.02 -12.13
N GLY A 292 23.75 22.73 -11.06
CA GLY A 292 25.01 23.43 -10.94
C GLY A 292 26.20 22.49 -10.70
N PRO A 293 27.44 23.01 -10.80
CA PRO A 293 28.66 22.21 -10.68
C PRO A 293 28.88 21.59 -9.28
N ASP A 294 28.26 22.16 -8.25
CA ASP A 294 28.41 21.73 -6.84
C ASP A 294 27.22 20.90 -6.33
N ASP A 295 26.16 20.76 -7.15
CA ASP A 295 24.94 20.05 -6.77
C ASP A 295 25.16 18.53 -6.78
N VAL A 296 24.36 17.82 -5.98
CA VAL A 296 24.40 16.35 -5.88
C VAL A 296 23.01 15.79 -6.08
N ILE A 297 22.91 14.82 -6.99
CA ILE A 297 21.75 13.93 -7.06
C ILE A 297 22.09 12.64 -6.33
N VAL A 298 21.17 12.23 -5.47
CA VAL A 298 21.17 10.92 -4.81
C VAL A 298 19.91 10.19 -5.26
N ILE A 299 20.10 9.08 -5.97
CA ILE A 299 19.04 8.13 -6.29
C ILE A 299 19.16 7.00 -5.29
N MET A 300 18.12 6.78 -4.50
CA MET A 300 18.09 5.72 -3.51
C MET A 300 16.80 4.92 -3.61
N SER A 301 16.88 3.65 -3.22
CA SER A 301 15.71 2.84 -2.89
C SER A 301 15.80 2.45 -1.42
N ASP A 302 14.67 2.46 -0.73
CA ASP A 302 14.54 1.99 0.65
C ASP A 302 14.71 0.47 0.75
N HIS A 303 14.39 -0.27 -0.33
CA HIS A 303 14.63 -1.70 -0.45
C HIS A 303 14.83 -2.16 -1.91
N GLY A 304 15.22 -3.42 -2.10
CA GLY A 304 15.15 -4.11 -3.39
C GLY A 304 13.80 -4.80 -3.57
N PHE A 305 13.75 -5.77 -4.49
CA PHE A 305 12.52 -6.52 -4.77
C PHE A 305 12.82 -7.96 -5.18
N ALA A 306 11.87 -8.87 -4.97
CA ALA A 306 11.91 -10.23 -5.48
C ALA A 306 10.50 -10.74 -5.76
N THR A 307 10.39 -11.74 -6.65
CA THR A 307 9.13 -12.49 -6.77
C THR A 307 8.78 -13.15 -5.44
N TRP A 308 7.50 -13.36 -5.13
CA TRP A 308 7.01 -14.12 -3.99
C TRP A 308 6.29 -15.36 -4.51
N LYS A 309 7.04 -16.46 -4.67
CA LYS A 309 6.55 -17.71 -5.26
C LYS A 309 5.90 -18.63 -4.24
N ARG A 310 6.47 -18.68 -3.04
CA ARG A 310 6.13 -19.64 -2.00
C ARG A 310 5.79 -18.92 -0.71
N ALA A 311 4.66 -19.25 -0.12
CA ALA A 311 4.29 -18.78 1.20
C ALA A 311 4.66 -19.82 2.27
N MET A 312 5.16 -19.35 3.41
CA MET A 312 5.36 -20.15 4.62
C MET A 312 4.41 -19.68 5.72
N ASN A 313 3.68 -20.60 6.33
CA ASN A 313 2.86 -20.31 7.51
C ASN A 313 3.70 -20.39 8.79
N LEU A 314 4.21 -19.25 9.27
CA LEU A 314 5.03 -19.18 10.48
C LEU A 314 4.29 -19.73 11.70
N ASN A 315 3.02 -19.41 11.88
CA ASN A 315 2.24 -19.88 13.03
C ASN A 315 1.95 -21.39 12.99
N THR A 316 1.81 -21.96 11.79
CA THR A 316 1.69 -23.42 11.62
C THR A 316 2.99 -24.09 12.05
N TRP A 317 4.14 -23.55 11.63
CA TRP A 317 5.44 -24.04 12.09
C TRP A 317 5.57 -23.95 13.62
N LEU A 318 5.21 -22.81 14.22
CA LEU A 318 5.26 -22.61 15.68
C LEU A 318 4.36 -23.61 16.41
N LYS A 319 3.18 -23.90 15.87
CA LYS A 319 2.27 -24.89 16.42
C LYS A 319 2.86 -26.30 16.36
N ASP A 320 3.33 -26.70 15.19
CA ASP A 320 3.82 -28.07 14.96
C ASP A 320 5.11 -28.37 15.75
N ASN A 321 5.87 -27.34 16.13
CA ASN A 321 7.04 -27.45 16.99
C ASN A 321 6.75 -27.16 18.48
N GLY A 322 5.48 -26.97 18.87
CA GLY A 322 5.07 -26.83 20.27
C GLY A 322 5.39 -25.48 20.93
N TYR A 323 5.54 -24.43 20.13
CA TYR A 323 5.66 -23.05 20.61
C TYR A 323 4.31 -22.34 20.68
N LEU A 324 3.39 -22.65 19.75
CA LEU A 324 2.02 -22.13 19.73
C LEU A 324 1.02 -23.27 20.03
N VAL A 325 -0.02 -22.98 20.80
CA VAL A 325 -1.04 -23.96 21.16
C VAL A 325 -2.43 -23.37 20.91
N LEU A 326 -3.31 -24.14 20.29
CA LEU A 326 -4.71 -23.77 20.08
C LEU A 326 -5.60 -24.28 21.24
N LYS A 327 -6.68 -23.56 21.54
CA LYS A 327 -7.70 -24.00 22.51
C LYS A 327 -8.50 -25.17 21.96
N ASP A 328 -8.86 -25.10 20.68
CA ASP A 328 -9.56 -26.15 19.94
C ASP A 328 -8.91 -26.32 18.56
N GLU A 329 -8.29 -27.48 18.33
CA GLU A 329 -7.63 -27.83 17.06
C GLU A 329 -8.62 -27.89 15.87
N ASN A 330 -9.92 -27.96 16.13
CA ASN A 330 -10.95 -28.00 15.08
C ASN A 330 -11.50 -26.62 14.70
N GLN A 331 -10.98 -25.54 15.30
CA GLN A 331 -11.41 -24.17 15.03
C GLN A 331 -10.29 -23.36 14.40
N LYS A 332 -10.66 -22.48 13.45
CA LYS A 332 -9.73 -21.52 12.87
C LYS A 332 -9.23 -20.55 13.93
N ASN A 333 -7.97 -20.16 13.84
CA ASN A 333 -7.37 -19.17 14.73
C ASN A 333 -7.47 -17.76 14.17
N GLU A 334 -8.69 -17.29 13.88
CA GLU A 334 -8.89 -15.94 13.33
C GLU A 334 -8.34 -14.89 14.31
N TYR A 335 -7.35 -14.11 13.87
CA TYR A 335 -6.76 -13.01 14.65
C TYR A 335 -6.28 -13.43 16.06
N LEU A 336 -5.65 -14.60 16.17
CA LEU A 336 -5.17 -15.19 17.44
C LEU A 336 -6.27 -15.53 18.47
N LEU A 337 -7.55 -15.45 18.12
CA LEU A 337 -8.65 -15.62 19.10
C LEU A 337 -8.74 -17.05 19.66
N ASN A 338 -8.35 -18.05 18.86
CA ASN A 338 -8.32 -19.46 19.27
C ASN A 338 -6.99 -19.87 19.95
N THR A 339 -6.07 -18.93 20.20
CA THR A 339 -4.77 -19.24 20.82
C THR A 339 -4.93 -19.50 22.32
N ASP A 340 -4.41 -20.62 22.80
CA ASP A 340 -4.29 -20.95 24.23
C ASP A 340 -3.04 -20.28 24.81
N TRP A 341 -3.23 -19.06 25.29
CA TRP A 341 -2.18 -18.24 25.89
C TRP A 341 -1.58 -18.82 27.17
N SER A 342 -2.26 -19.76 27.84
CA SER A 342 -1.71 -20.39 29.05
C SER A 342 -0.60 -21.41 28.75
N ARG A 343 -0.48 -21.82 27.48
CA ARG A 343 0.47 -22.84 27.01
C ARG A 343 1.36 -22.34 25.85
N THR A 344 0.94 -21.30 25.15
CA THR A 344 1.68 -20.69 24.04
C THR A 344 2.89 -19.90 24.54
N ARG A 345 4.07 -20.21 24.02
CA ARG A 345 5.35 -19.54 24.33
C ARG A 345 5.75 -18.50 23.29
N ALA A 346 5.35 -18.68 22.03
CA ALA A 346 5.64 -17.73 20.95
C ALA A 346 4.53 -17.73 19.89
N TYR A 347 4.38 -16.62 19.18
CA TYR A 347 3.40 -16.41 18.11
C TYR A 347 3.95 -15.44 17.05
N GLY A 348 3.53 -15.62 15.80
CA GLY A 348 3.81 -14.73 14.69
C GLY A 348 2.67 -13.73 14.49
N LEU A 349 3.03 -12.48 14.21
CA LEU A 349 2.11 -11.40 13.86
C LEU A 349 2.85 -10.38 12.98
N GLY A 350 2.18 -9.90 11.94
CA GLY A 350 2.83 -9.18 10.84
C GLY A 350 3.59 -10.14 9.92
N ILE A 351 4.15 -9.60 8.83
CA ILE A 351 4.79 -10.43 7.80
C ILE A 351 6.08 -11.07 8.35
N ASN A 352 6.95 -10.34 9.03
CA ASN A 352 8.23 -10.86 9.52
C ASN A 352 8.30 -10.98 11.05
N GLY A 353 7.27 -10.55 11.78
CA GLY A 353 7.31 -10.43 13.24
C GLY A 353 7.04 -11.75 13.97
N LEU A 354 7.89 -12.06 14.94
CA LEU A 354 7.72 -13.17 15.87
C LEU A 354 7.90 -12.65 17.31
N TYR A 355 6.89 -12.91 18.13
CA TYR A 355 6.78 -12.45 19.50
C TYR A 355 6.83 -13.64 20.46
N LEU A 356 7.50 -13.46 21.58
CA LEU A 356 7.44 -14.34 22.74
C LEU A 356 6.27 -13.91 23.64
N ASN A 357 5.55 -14.86 24.21
CA ASN A 357 4.47 -14.60 25.17
C ASN A 357 5.08 -14.28 26.55
N LEU A 358 5.73 -13.13 26.68
CA LEU A 358 6.51 -12.68 27.83
C LEU A 358 5.61 -12.23 29.00
N ARG A 359 5.96 -12.68 30.20
CA ARG A 359 5.35 -12.17 31.43
C ARG A 359 5.62 -10.67 31.57
N GLY A 360 4.55 -9.92 31.80
CA GLY A 360 4.61 -8.47 32.04
C GLY A 360 4.44 -7.61 30.78
N ARG A 361 4.58 -8.18 29.57
CA ARG A 361 4.25 -7.49 28.31
C ARG A 361 2.91 -7.97 27.77
N GLU A 362 2.76 -9.27 27.57
CA GLU A 362 1.49 -9.87 27.16
C GLU A 362 0.56 -10.05 28.36
N ARG A 363 -0.75 -9.78 28.16
CA ARG A 363 -1.78 -9.89 29.22
C ARG A 363 -1.76 -11.25 29.93
N ASN A 364 -1.47 -12.32 29.20
CA ASN A 364 -1.42 -13.70 29.69
C ASN A 364 -0.02 -14.31 29.48
N GLY A 365 1.02 -13.50 29.55
CA GLY A 365 2.41 -13.92 29.38
C GLY A 365 2.81 -15.07 30.29
N ILE A 366 3.49 -16.09 29.73
CA ILE A 366 3.97 -17.26 30.49
C ILE A 366 5.48 -17.44 30.48
N VAL A 367 6.17 -16.85 29.50
CA VAL A 367 7.63 -16.92 29.36
C VAL A 367 8.24 -15.94 30.35
N ASP A 368 9.18 -16.41 31.18
CA ASP A 368 9.91 -15.54 32.08
C ASP A 368 10.88 -14.67 31.27
N PRO A 369 11.01 -13.35 31.54
CA PRO A 369 12.00 -12.51 30.88
C PRO A 369 13.43 -13.06 30.97
N ALA A 370 13.76 -13.81 32.02
CA ALA A 370 15.06 -14.47 32.15
C ALA A 370 15.29 -15.60 31.12
N ASP A 371 14.22 -16.25 30.65
CA ASP A 371 14.27 -17.37 29.69
C ASP A 371 14.12 -16.88 28.23
N ALA A 372 13.73 -15.62 28.04
CA ALA A 372 13.39 -15.05 26.73
C ALA A 372 14.54 -15.18 25.72
N ARG A 373 15.78 -14.90 26.15
CA ARG A 373 16.95 -14.97 25.28
C ARG A 373 17.19 -16.40 24.76
N SER A 374 17.23 -17.37 25.67
CA SER A 374 17.44 -18.77 25.30
C SER A 374 16.34 -19.30 24.39
N LEU A 375 15.08 -18.91 24.64
CA LEU A 375 13.97 -19.31 23.79
C LEU A 375 14.05 -18.68 22.39
N ALA A 376 14.45 -17.42 22.29
CA ALA A 376 14.65 -16.75 21.01
C ALA A 376 15.76 -17.43 20.20
N GLU A 377 16.89 -17.74 20.83
CA GLU A 377 18.02 -18.44 20.18
C GLU A 377 17.62 -19.85 19.72
N GLU A 378 16.86 -20.59 20.54
CA GLU A 378 16.31 -21.90 20.17
C GLU A 378 15.41 -21.82 18.93
N ILE A 379 14.41 -20.92 18.96
CA ILE A 379 13.47 -20.72 17.84
C ILE A 379 14.21 -20.29 16.57
N ALA A 380 15.14 -19.33 16.68
CA ALA A 380 15.94 -18.87 15.55
C ALA A 380 16.76 -20.02 14.93
N TYR A 381 17.39 -20.86 15.76
CA TYR A 381 18.18 -22.00 15.31
C TYR A 381 17.34 -23.08 14.61
N GLU A 382 16.14 -23.36 15.08
CA GLU A 382 15.26 -24.34 14.42
C GLU A 382 14.61 -23.78 13.15
N LEU A 383 14.24 -22.49 13.12
CA LEU A 383 13.65 -21.85 11.94
C LEU A 383 14.59 -21.85 10.72
N VAL A 384 15.89 -21.55 10.90
CA VAL A 384 16.84 -21.51 9.77
C VAL A 384 17.09 -22.89 9.14
N LYS A 385 16.65 -23.98 9.78
CA LYS A 385 16.75 -25.35 9.24
C LYS A 385 15.53 -25.74 8.41
N VAL A 386 14.49 -24.91 8.36
CA VAL A 386 13.26 -25.26 7.65
C VAL A 386 13.53 -25.28 6.15
N VAL A 387 13.37 -26.46 5.56
CA VAL A 387 13.46 -26.71 4.12
C VAL A 387 12.07 -26.95 3.58
N ASP A 388 11.72 -26.26 2.51
CA ASP A 388 10.50 -26.53 1.77
C ASP A 388 10.64 -27.89 1.06
N PRO A 389 9.80 -28.90 1.38
CA PRO A 389 9.93 -30.24 0.83
C PRO A 389 9.69 -30.31 -0.68
N GLU A 390 8.99 -29.33 -1.26
CA GLU A 390 8.69 -29.31 -2.69
C GLU A 390 9.85 -28.78 -3.53
N THR A 391 10.55 -27.76 -3.02
CA THR A 391 11.67 -27.13 -3.73
C THR A 391 13.03 -27.66 -3.30
N GLY A 392 13.12 -28.26 -2.10
CA GLY A 392 14.38 -28.65 -1.46
C GLY A 392 15.24 -27.48 -0.98
N LEU A 393 14.70 -26.25 -0.98
CA LEU A 393 15.41 -25.03 -0.60
C LEU A 393 15.05 -24.57 0.82
N PRO A 394 15.97 -23.90 1.53
CA PRO A 394 15.65 -23.28 2.81
C PRO A 394 14.64 -22.14 2.62
N ALA A 395 13.63 -22.07 3.49
CA ALA A 395 12.61 -21.02 3.44
C ALA A 395 13.03 -19.74 4.20
N ILE A 396 14.04 -19.83 5.06
CA ILE A 396 14.52 -18.76 5.93
C ILE A 396 16.03 -18.62 5.75
N THR A 397 16.49 -17.41 5.46
CA THR A 397 17.92 -17.11 5.36
C THR A 397 18.50 -16.80 6.73
N LYS A 398 17.79 -16.02 7.53
CA LYS A 398 18.24 -15.60 8.86
C LYS A 398 17.05 -15.25 9.74
N VAL A 399 17.24 -15.37 11.06
CA VAL A 399 16.32 -14.80 12.04
C VAL A 399 17.11 -13.82 12.89
N TYR A 400 16.62 -12.58 12.96
CA TYR A 400 17.26 -11.50 13.69
C TYR A 400 16.64 -11.39 15.07
N ILE A 401 17.44 -11.55 16.12
CA ILE A 401 16.98 -11.23 17.48
C ILE A 401 16.97 -9.70 17.59
N SER A 402 15.79 -9.12 17.81
CA SER A 402 15.60 -7.67 17.66
C SER A 402 16.52 -6.84 18.54
N ARG A 403 16.77 -7.29 19.77
CA ARG A 403 17.66 -6.61 20.73
C ARG A 403 19.15 -6.62 20.32
N ASP A 404 19.54 -7.49 19.39
CA ASP A 404 20.91 -7.53 18.84
C ASP A 404 20.99 -6.76 17.51
N ALA A 405 19.91 -6.77 16.73
CA ALA A 405 19.90 -6.25 15.37
C ALA A 405 19.53 -4.77 15.27
N TYR A 406 18.79 -4.23 16.24
CA TYR A 406 18.29 -2.85 16.21
C TYR A 406 18.74 -2.06 17.44
N HIS A 407 19.12 -0.81 17.21
CA HIS A 407 19.59 0.12 18.25
C HIS A 407 18.53 1.15 18.68
N ASP A 408 17.36 1.19 18.02
CA ASP A 408 16.28 2.11 18.37
C ASP A 408 15.49 1.57 19.58
N HIS A 409 15.91 2.00 20.76
CA HIS A 409 15.41 1.47 22.02
C HIS A 409 13.97 1.88 22.37
N ASP A 410 13.41 2.90 21.72
CA ASP A 410 12.08 3.41 22.11
C ASP A 410 10.93 2.48 21.67
N GLN A 411 11.18 1.59 20.68
CA GLN A 411 10.17 0.69 20.13
C GLN A 411 10.43 -0.80 20.42
N LEU A 412 11.61 -1.17 20.92
CA LEU A 412 11.95 -2.58 21.21
C LEU A 412 11.07 -3.23 22.29
N GLU A 413 10.44 -2.43 23.15
CA GLU A 413 9.57 -2.94 24.21
C GLU A 413 8.17 -3.33 23.70
N VAL A 414 7.77 -2.84 22.52
CA VAL A 414 6.46 -3.15 21.90
C VAL A 414 6.59 -3.91 20.57
N GLY A 415 7.77 -3.89 19.95
CA GLY A 415 8.08 -4.60 18.72
C GLY A 415 8.28 -6.12 18.91
N PRO A 416 8.49 -6.85 17.80
CA PRO A 416 8.72 -8.29 17.84
C PRO A 416 10.06 -8.61 18.51
N ASP A 417 10.15 -9.75 19.19
CA ASP A 417 11.41 -10.22 19.80
C ASP A 417 12.37 -10.79 18.75
N LEU A 418 11.80 -11.35 17.67
CA LEU A 418 12.55 -11.79 16.50
C LEU A 418 11.92 -11.28 15.21
N VAL A 419 12.77 -10.94 14.23
CA VAL A 419 12.38 -10.63 12.86
C VAL A 419 12.87 -11.74 11.96
N VAL A 420 11.94 -12.42 11.28
CA VAL A 420 12.22 -13.54 10.38
C VAL A 420 12.62 -13.01 9.00
N GLY A 421 13.86 -13.26 8.59
CA GLY A 421 14.36 -13.00 7.24
C GLY A 421 14.09 -14.20 6.33
N TYR A 422 12.96 -14.17 5.62
CA TYR A 422 12.60 -15.20 4.64
C TYR A 422 13.63 -15.25 3.50
N ALA A 423 13.85 -16.44 2.96
CA ALA A 423 14.73 -16.61 1.81
C ALA A 423 14.14 -15.96 0.55
N LYS A 424 15.00 -15.72 -0.45
CA LYS A 424 14.56 -15.17 -1.73
C LYS A 424 13.44 -16.04 -2.31
N ASN A 425 12.37 -15.41 -2.78
CA ASN A 425 11.14 -16.05 -3.28
C ASN A 425 10.18 -16.63 -2.25
N TYR A 426 10.49 -16.50 -0.95
CA TYR A 426 9.61 -16.88 0.15
C TYR A 426 9.10 -15.65 0.91
N ARG A 427 7.91 -15.74 1.48
CA ARG A 427 7.36 -14.77 2.43
C ARG A 427 6.45 -15.48 3.43
N CYS A 428 6.14 -14.83 4.55
CA CYS A 428 5.01 -15.23 5.38
C CYS A 428 3.70 -15.12 4.58
N SER A 429 2.80 -16.07 4.78
CA SER A 429 1.46 -15.99 4.20
C SER A 429 0.65 -14.81 4.77
N ASN A 430 -0.32 -14.34 4.01
CA ASN A 430 -1.27 -13.32 4.47
C ASN A 430 -2.04 -13.77 5.72
N GLN A 431 -2.43 -15.06 5.78
CA GLN A 431 -3.17 -15.64 6.89
C GLN A 431 -2.33 -15.67 8.18
N SER A 432 -1.09 -16.17 8.10
CA SER A 432 -0.22 -16.22 9.27
C SER A 432 0.19 -14.82 9.73
N ALA A 433 0.31 -13.86 8.81
CA ALA A 433 0.62 -12.47 9.15
C ALA A 433 -0.47 -11.79 10.00
N VAL A 434 -1.74 -12.20 9.87
CA VAL A 434 -2.82 -11.70 10.74
C VAL A 434 -3.04 -12.54 12.01
N GLY A 435 -2.22 -13.57 12.22
CA GLY A 435 -2.26 -14.42 13.41
C GLY A 435 -2.95 -15.76 13.23
N ASP A 436 -3.39 -16.10 12.03
CA ASP A 436 -4.06 -17.38 11.78
C ASP A 436 -3.05 -18.55 11.77
N VAL A 437 -3.57 -19.78 11.90
CA VAL A 437 -2.80 -21.03 11.84
C VAL A 437 -3.39 -21.95 10.76
N PRO A 438 -3.02 -21.78 9.49
CA PRO A 438 -3.51 -22.65 8.41
C PRO A 438 -2.96 -24.08 8.51
N ASP A 439 -3.60 -25.04 7.82
CA ASP A 439 -3.23 -26.45 7.91
C ASP A 439 -1.91 -26.79 7.19
N SER A 440 -1.62 -26.12 6.07
CA SER A 440 -0.38 -26.35 5.31
C SER A 440 0.77 -25.51 5.86
N LEU A 441 1.99 -26.04 5.85
CA LEU A 441 3.18 -25.24 6.19
C LEU A 441 3.63 -24.37 5.01
N PHE A 442 3.62 -24.93 3.80
CA PHE A 442 4.02 -24.28 2.55
C PHE A 442 2.93 -24.39 1.50
N PHE A 443 2.86 -23.40 0.62
CA PHE A 443 2.01 -23.42 -0.58
C PHE A 443 2.49 -22.41 -1.61
N ASP A 444 2.11 -22.62 -2.87
CA ASP A 444 2.35 -21.66 -3.97
C ASP A 444 1.52 -20.41 -3.78
N ASN A 445 2.15 -19.24 -4.00
CA ASN A 445 1.44 -17.98 -4.07
C ASN A 445 0.73 -17.86 -5.44
N MET A 446 -0.59 -17.79 -5.38
CA MET A 446 -1.46 -17.61 -6.54
C MET A 446 -2.25 -16.30 -6.49
N ASP A 447 -1.93 -15.41 -5.54
CA ASP A 447 -2.54 -14.09 -5.40
C ASP A 447 -1.98 -13.14 -6.47
N ALA A 448 -2.73 -12.10 -6.85
CA ALA A 448 -2.22 -11.11 -7.82
C ALA A 448 -1.00 -10.34 -7.29
N TRP A 449 -0.90 -10.21 -5.97
CA TRP A 449 0.29 -9.73 -5.26
C TRP A 449 1.40 -10.81 -5.32
N GLY A 450 2.09 -10.87 -6.46
CA GLY A 450 3.02 -11.94 -6.80
C GLY A 450 4.49 -11.65 -6.48
N ALA A 451 4.82 -10.46 -6.01
CA ALA A 451 6.19 -10.05 -5.70
C ALA A 451 6.22 -9.12 -4.48
N ASP A 452 7.34 -9.09 -3.77
CA ASP A 452 7.44 -8.42 -2.47
C ASP A 452 8.91 -8.14 -2.11
N HIS A 453 9.10 -7.44 -0.99
CA HIS A 453 10.38 -7.10 -0.40
C HIS A 453 10.45 -7.48 1.10
N CYS A 454 9.43 -8.17 1.64
CA CYS A 454 9.41 -8.70 3.00
C CYS A 454 10.24 -9.99 3.19
N MET A 455 11.40 -10.07 2.54
CA MET A 455 12.40 -11.14 2.69
C MET A 455 13.54 -10.68 3.60
N ASP A 456 14.55 -11.52 3.80
CA ASP A 456 15.81 -11.07 4.37
C ASP A 456 16.37 -9.89 3.56
N HIS A 457 16.70 -8.79 4.23
CA HIS A 457 17.17 -7.57 3.57
C HIS A 457 18.44 -7.80 2.73
N THR A 458 19.21 -8.87 2.99
CA THR A 458 20.38 -9.23 2.18
C THR A 458 20.03 -9.81 0.81
N VAL A 459 18.81 -10.32 0.61
CA VAL A 459 18.38 -10.90 -0.68
C VAL A 459 17.54 -9.94 -1.52
N VAL A 460 17.09 -8.82 -0.93
CA VAL A 460 16.40 -7.70 -1.58
C VAL A 460 17.10 -6.38 -1.23
N PRO A 461 18.39 -6.21 -1.57
CA PRO A 461 19.14 -5.02 -1.21
C PRO A 461 18.61 -3.79 -1.96
N GLY A 462 18.52 -2.66 -1.26
CA GLY A 462 18.26 -1.36 -1.89
C GLY A 462 19.43 -0.89 -2.76
N THR A 463 19.16 0.12 -3.58
CA THR A 463 20.14 0.73 -4.49
C THR A 463 20.52 2.12 -4.01
N LEU A 464 21.79 2.51 -4.18
CA LEU A 464 22.27 3.87 -3.97
C LEU A 464 23.17 4.28 -5.14
N VAL A 465 22.76 5.32 -5.88
CA VAL A 465 23.52 5.92 -6.97
C VAL A 465 23.66 7.41 -6.71
N THR A 466 24.84 7.96 -6.99
CA THR A 466 25.14 9.38 -6.74
C THR A 466 25.85 9.99 -7.94
N SER A 467 25.60 11.27 -8.25
CA SER A 467 26.23 11.97 -9.37
C SER A 467 27.73 12.24 -9.16
N ARG A 468 28.17 12.26 -7.90
CA ARG A 468 29.57 12.30 -7.46
C ARG A 468 29.73 11.55 -6.14
N PRO A 469 30.95 11.13 -5.74
CA PRO A 469 31.20 10.60 -4.41
C PRO A 469 30.70 11.57 -3.32
N LEU A 470 29.99 11.02 -2.32
CA LEU A 470 29.57 11.75 -1.12
C LEU A 470 30.78 12.09 -0.23
N ALA A 471 30.64 13.13 0.59
CA ALA A 471 31.70 13.54 1.52
C ALA A 471 32.08 12.45 2.54
N LYS A 472 31.13 11.55 2.85
CA LYS A 472 31.35 10.34 3.66
C LYS A 472 30.73 9.12 2.97
N PRO A 473 31.30 7.92 3.14
CA PRO A 473 30.66 6.68 2.66
C PRO A 473 29.30 6.45 3.32
N ALA A 474 28.32 5.99 2.52
CA ALA A 474 26.98 5.61 2.99
C ALA A 474 26.66 4.17 2.57
N PRO A 475 27.22 3.14 3.24
CA PRO A 475 26.98 1.74 2.87
C PRO A 475 25.55 1.25 3.15
N ASN A 476 24.74 2.00 3.90
CA ASN A 476 23.34 1.69 4.21
C ASN A 476 22.53 2.96 4.50
N LEU A 477 21.21 2.84 4.56
CA LEU A 477 20.30 3.98 4.81
C LEU A 477 20.57 4.69 6.15
N GLN A 478 20.98 3.97 7.19
CA GLN A 478 21.30 4.56 8.50
C GLN A 478 22.47 5.54 8.42
N SER A 479 23.44 5.27 7.55
CA SER A 479 24.60 6.13 7.31
C SER A 479 24.36 7.25 6.28
N LEU A 480 23.32 7.15 5.46
CA LEU A 480 23.06 8.08 4.35
C LEU A 480 22.74 9.49 4.84
N ALA A 481 21.95 9.62 5.91
CA ALA A 481 21.66 10.94 6.49
C ALA A 481 22.95 11.66 6.96
N SER A 482 23.87 10.94 7.60
CA SER A 482 25.17 11.50 8.03
C SER A 482 26.04 11.90 6.83
N ALA A 483 26.01 11.12 5.75
CA ALA A 483 26.72 11.45 4.52
C ALA A 483 26.17 12.72 3.85
N ILE A 484 24.84 12.84 3.75
CA ILE A 484 24.17 14.03 3.21
C ILE A 484 24.52 15.27 4.04
N LEU A 485 24.41 15.19 5.38
CA LEU A 485 24.78 16.30 6.26
C LEU A 485 26.24 16.73 6.09
N ALA A 486 27.15 15.77 5.92
CA ALA A 486 28.55 16.05 5.68
C ALA A 486 28.79 16.81 4.36
N ASP A 487 28.01 16.54 3.30
CA ASP A 487 28.04 17.31 2.05
C ASP A 487 27.56 18.76 2.23
N PHE A 488 26.68 19.03 3.20
CA PHE A 488 26.32 20.40 3.62
C PHE A 488 27.35 21.04 4.56
N GLY A 489 28.44 20.35 4.92
CA GLY A 489 29.40 20.80 5.93
C GLY A 489 28.84 20.83 7.36
N VAL A 490 27.71 20.16 7.60
CA VAL A 490 27.04 20.06 8.90
C VAL A 490 27.32 18.69 9.52
N GLY A 491 27.37 18.61 10.86
CA GLY A 491 27.29 17.33 11.54
C GLY A 491 28.44 16.36 11.21
N GLN A 492 29.69 16.86 11.16
CA GLN A 492 30.88 15.99 11.12
C GLN A 492 30.85 14.94 12.25
N ASP A 493 30.26 15.31 13.40
CA ASP A 493 30.04 14.48 14.59
C ASP A 493 28.64 13.84 14.65
N PHE A 494 27.77 14.07 13.66
CA PHE A 494 26.47 13.40 13.60
C PHE A 494 26.74 11.92 13.36
N PRO A 495 26.36 11.03 14.29
CA PRO A 495 26.70 9.62 14.19
C PRO A 495 26.11 9.07 12.91
N GLY A 496 26.95 8.76 11.93
CA GLY A 496 26.65 7.65 11.05
C GLY A 496 26.77 6.41 11.92
N ALA A 497 25.88 5.43 11.77
CA ALA A 497 26.05 4.10 12.36
C ALA A 497 27.24 3.37 11.70
N ALA A 498 28.42 4.00 11.77
CA ALA A 498 29.71 3.50 11.35
C ALA A 498 30.39 2.86 12.57
N GLU A 499 29.68 1.95 13.22
CA GLU A 499 30.32 0.73 13.65
C GLU A 499 29.81 -0.32 12.68
N THR A 500 30.72 -0.74 11.80
CA THR A 500 30.58 -1.94 10.99
C THR A 500 29.79 -3.00 11.75
N LEU A 501 28.74 -3.55 11.13
CA LEU A 501 28.13 -4.82 11.48
C LEU A 501 29.16 -5.96 11.33
N GLU A 502 30.30 -5.86 12.01
CA GLU A 502 31.14 -7.00 12.29
C GLU A 502 30.48 -7.75 13.45
N SER A 503 29.91 -8.91 13.11
CA SER A 503 29.45 -9.94 14.04
C SER A 503 28.17 -9.66 14.84
N VAL A 504 27.05 -9.40 14.17
CA VAL A 504 25.77 -9.86 14.73
C VAL A 504 25.81 -11.39 14.68
N GLY A 505 25.81 -12.04 15.86
CA GLY A 505 26.04 -13.46 16.03
C GLY A 505 25.43 -14.32 14.91
N TYR A 506 26.30 -14.92 14.10
CA TYR A 506 25.90 -15.83 13.03
C TYR A 506 25.52 -17.17 13.65
N ILE A 507 24.24 -17.51 13.57
CA ILE A 507 23.81 -18.91 13.67
C ILE A 507 23.79 -19.44 12.24
N SER A 508 24.97 -19.87 11.75
CA SER A 508 25.04 -20.57 10.46
C SER A 508 24.41 -21.95 10.58
N PRO A 509 23.69 -22.45 9.55
CA PRO A 509 23.26 -23.83 9.52
C PRO A 509 24.50 -24.75 9.60
N PRO A 510 24.39 -25.93 10.23
CA PRO A 510 25.46 -26.92 10.18
C PRO A 510 25.74 -27.27 8.70
N PRO A 511 27.02 -27.51 8.32
CA PRO A 511 27.34 -27.91 6.95
C PRO A 511 26.56 -29.18 6.59
N ALA A 512 25.97 -29.19 5.40
CA ALA A 512 25.27 -30.36 4.86
C ALA A 512 26.22 -31.57 4.90
N THR A 513 25.90 -32.56 5.72
CA THR A 513 26.56 -33.86 5.64
C THR A 513 26.02 -34.58 4.41
N ASN A 514 26.90 -34.81 3.43
CA ASN A 514 26.66 -35.62 2.23
C ASN A 514 25.98 -36.96 2.53
#